data_AF-S5XI53-F1
#
_entry.id   AF-S5XI53-F1
#
_cell.length_a   1.000
_cell.length_b   1.000
_cell.length_c   1.000
_cell.angle_alpha   90.00
_cell.angle_beta   90.00
_cell.angle_gamma   90.00
#
_symmetry.space_group_name_H-M   'P 1'
#
loop_
_entity.id
_entity.type
_entity.pdbx_description
1 polymer ?
#
loop_
_entity_poly.entity_id
_entity_poly.type
_entity_poly.pdbx_seq_one_letter_code
_entity_poly.pdbx_strand_id
1 'polypeptide(L)'
;MKKIIIGVLVVIVLIIAVVEGKYYINMYYQKGQAKKPIEASIKASKIPKKDIYVIKENEYESESIGDSVQKEITTKKDYENWKQLVSKRKKYLDGSSWHKKKGWDKIDKCEISYLFVYDTHTKKVRKYYILAGNSVDDKKNKQYFSYRLN
;
A
#
# COMPACT_ATOMS: atom_id res chain seq x y z
N MET A 1 23.46 -26.74 37.16
CA MET A 1 23.82 -25.87 36.02
C MET A 1 22.94 -26.10 34.79
N LYS A 2 22.91 -27.28 34.15
CA LYS A 2 22.08 -27.54 32.95
C LYS A 2 20.58 -27.20 33.10
N LYS A 3 19.95 -27.57 34.22
CA LYS A 3 18.54 -27.25 34.51
C LYS A 3 18.27 -25.74 34.69
N ILE A 4 19.24 -24.99 35.20
CA ILE A 4 19.15 -23.53 35.38
C ILE A 4 19.28 -22.84 34.02
N ILE A 5 20.20 -23.31 33.17
CA ILE A 5 20.38 -22.80 31.80
C ILE A 5 19.12 -23.03 30.95
N ILE A 6 18.49 -24.21 31.05
CA ILE A 6 17.22 -24.50 30.38
C ILE A 6 16.11 -23.57 30.89
N GLY A 7 16.01 -23.36 32.21
CA GLY A 7 15.04 -22.43 32.79
C GLY A 7 15.20 -21.00 32.28
N VAL A 8 16.44 -20.50 32.19
CA VAL A 8 16.74 -19.16 31.65
C VAL A 8 16.38 -19.05 30.16
N LEU A 9 16.70 -20.07 29.35
CA LEU A 9 16.33 -20.08 27.94
C LEU A 9 14.81 -20.08 27.73
N VAL A 10 14.06 -20.83 28.53
CA VAL A 10 12.59 -20.86 28.47
C VAL A 10 12.01 -19.47 28.80
N VAL A 11 12.54 -18.79 29.81
CA VAL A 11 12.10 -17.42 30.16
C VAL A 11 12.39 -16.43 29.03
N ILE A 12 13.56 -16.51 28.39
CA ILE A 12 13.91 -15.65 27.24
C ILE A 12 12.93 -15.89 26.07
N VAL A 13 12.65 -17.15 25.73
CA VAL A 13 11.69 -17.51 24.67
C VAL A 13 10.29 -16.99 24.99
N LEU A 14 9.85 -17.08 26.25
CA LEU A 14 8.56 -16.54 26.68
C LEU A 14 8.49 -15.02 26.56
N ILE A 15 9.56 -14.30 26.90
CA ILE A 15 9.62 -12.84 26.75
C ILE A 15 9.53 -12.45 25.27
N ILE A 16 10.30 -13.12 24.40
CA ILE A 16 10.25 -12.88 22.94
C ILE A 16 8.83 -13.14 22.41
N ALA A 17 8.22 -14.27 22.80
CA ALA A 17 6.86 -14.60 22.38
C ALA A 17 5.81 -13.58 22.83
N VAL A 18 5.94 -13.02 24.03
CA VAL A 18 5.03 -11.96 24.52
C VAL A 18 5.22 -10.65 23.76
N VAL A 19 6.47 -10.25 23.51
CA VAL A 19 6.78 -9.00 22.80
C VAL A 19 6.32 -9.09 21.35
N GLU A 20 6.71 -10.15 20.63
CA GLU A 20 6.28 -10.36 19.24
C GLU A 20 4.78 -10.60 19.15
N GLY A 21 4.20 -11.38 20.07
CA GLY A 21 2.77 -11.63 20.12
C GLY A 21 1.96 -10.33 20.20
N LYS A 22 2.37 -9.40 21.07
CA LYS A 22 1.73 -8.07 21.17
C LYS A 22 1.83 -7.27 19.87
N TYR A 23 2.98 -7.30 19.22
CA TYR A 23 3.19 -6.60 17.95
C TYR A 23 2.26 -7.15 16.85
N TYR A 24 2.25 -8.47 16.63
CA TYR A 24 1.40 -9.08 15.62
C TYR A 24 -0.10 -8.89 15.92
N ILE A 25 -0.52 -9.03 17.18
CA ILE A 25 -1.92 -8.78 17.58
C ILE A 25 -2.33 -7.34 17.27
N ASN A 26 -1.50 -6.35 17.63
CA ASN A 26 -1.78 -4.95 17.31
C ASN A 26 -1.87 -4.72 15.80
N MET A 27 -0.93 -5.28 15.03
CA MET A 27 -0.94 -5.20 13.56
C MET A 27 -2.26 -5.74 12.97
N TYR A 28 -2.69 -6.94 13.35
CA TYR A 28 -3.95 -7.52 12.87
C TYR A 28 -5.17 -6.69 13.26
N TYR A 29 -5.19 -6.19 14.48
CA TYR A 29 -6.27 -5.35 14.99
C TYR A 29 -6.39 -4.03 14.21
N GLN A 30 -5.26 -3.35 13.94
CA GLN A 30 -5.24 -2.10 13.18
C GLN A 30 -5.65 -2.33 11.72
N LYS A 31 -5.18 -3.41 11.07
CA LYS A 31 -5.62 -3.80 9.71
C LYS A 31 -7.14 -4.00 9.64
N GLY A 32 -7.71 -4.65 10.65
CA GLY A 32 -9.16 -4.86 10.76
C GLY A 32 -9.93 -3.54 10.89
N GLN A 33 -9.47 -2.65 11.78
CA GLN A 33 -10.10 -1.33 11.98
C GLN A 33 -10.03 -0.45 10.72
N ALA A 34 -8.90 -0.47 10.01
CA ALA A 34 -8.68 0.37 8.84
C ALA A 34 -9.52 -0.02 7.62
N LYS A 35 -9.98 -1.28 7.55
CA LYS A 35 -10.71 -1.81 6.39
C LYS A 35 -11.95 -0.99 6.03
N LYS A 36 -12.84 -0.76 6.98
CA LYS A 36 -14.10 -0.03 6.73
C LYS A 36 -13.85 1.44 6.34
N PRO A 37 -13.02 2.22 7.05
CA PRO A 37 -12.68 3.59 6.67
C PRO A 37 -12.07 3.70 5.27
N ILE A 38 -11.12 2.82 4.93
CA ILE A 38 -10.48 2.81 3.61
C ILE A 38 -11.50 2.50 2.51
N GLU A 39 -12.31 1.44 2.69
CA GLU A 39 -13.35 1.07 1.72
C GLU A 39 -14.38 2.19 1.52
N ALA A 40 -14.77 2.89 2.60
CA ALA A 40 -15.65 4.05 2.53
C ALA A 40 -15.01 5.21 1.75
N SER A 41 -13.72 5.47 1.97
CA SER A 41 -12.96 6.51 1.27
C SER A 41 -12.81 6.22 -0.24
N ILE A 42 -12.54 4.97 -0.61
CA ILE A 42 -12.51 4.51 -2.00
C ILE A 42 -13.89 4.72 -2.65
N LYS A 43 -14.97 4.33 -1.96
CA LYS A 43 -16.35 4.51 -2.46
C LYS A 43 -16.70 5.98 -2.67
N ALA A 44 -16.26 6.88 -1.77
CA ALA A 44 -16.48 8.32 -1.89
C ALA A 44 -15.73 8.96 -3.07
N SER A 45 -14.65 8.33 -3.53
CA SER A 45 -13.84 8.78 -4.67
C SER A 45 -14.50 8.52 -6.04
N LYS A 46 -15.73 7.99 -6.07
CA LYS A 46 -16.51 7.70 -7.29
C LYS A 46 -15.80 6.78 -8.31
N ILE A 47 -14.81 6.01 -7.85
CA ILE A 47 -14.16 4.98 -8.66
C ILE A 47 -15.10 3.76 -8.69
N PRO A 48 -15.52 3.27 -9.88
CA PRO A 48 -16.38 2.10 -9.96
C PRO A 48 -15.68 0.86 -9.40
N LYS A 49 -16.32 0.16 -8.45
CA LYS A 49 -15.71 -1.00 -7.78
C LYS A 49 -15.25 -2.10 -8.76
N LYS A 50 -15.98 -2.30 -9.86
CA LYS A 50 -15.65 -3.27 -10.91
C LYS A 50 -14.37 -2.94 -11.70
N ASP A 51 -13.93 -1.69 -11.65
CA ASP A 51 -12.76 -1.20 -12.39
C ASP A 51 -11.52 -1.11 -11.49
N ILE A 52 -11.62 -1.48 -10.21
CA ILE A 52 -10.52 -1.40 -9.25
C ILE A 52 -9.66 -2.66 -9.34
N TYR A 53 -8.36 -2.44 -9.54
CA TYR A 53 -7.33 -3.44 -9.30
C TYR A 53 -6.59 -3.10 -8.02
N VAL A 54 -6.43 -4.08 -7.12
CA VAL A 54 -5.66 -3.89 -5.89
C VAL A 54 -4.20 -4.22 -6.19
N ILE A 55 -3.30 -3.26 -5.91
CA ILE A 55 -1.85 -3.43 -6.02
C ILE A 55 -1.30 -3.94 -4.69
N LYS A 56 -1.71 -3.29 -3.58
CA LYS A 56 -1.42 -3.70 -2.21
C LYS A 56 -2.70 -3.72 -1.39
N GLU A 57 -2.90 -4.82 -0.67
CA GLU A 57 -3.98 -4.91 0.32
C GLU A 57 -3.67 -4.07 1.56
N ASN A 58 -4.56 -4.08 2.55
CA ASN A 58 -4.37 -3.38 3.82
C ASN A 58 -3.08 -3.84 4.54
N GLU A 59 -1.98 -3.17 4.24
CA GLU A 59 -0.66 -3.40 4.80
C GLU A 59 -0.45 -2.42 5.96
N TYR A 60 0.06 -2.95 7.07
CA TYR A 60 0.34 -2.12 8.24
C TYR A 60 1.79 -1.69 8.14
N GLU A 61 2.01 -0.40 8.30
CA GLU A 61 3.34 0.20 8.34
C GLU A 61 3.49 0.92 9.67
N SER A 62 4.50 0.51 10.44
CA SER A 62 4.91 1.22 11.65
C SER A 62 6.09 2.10 11.25
N GLU A 63 5.87 3.41 11.24
CA GLU A 63 6.90 4.41 11.00
C GLU A 63 7.16 5.22 12.27
N SER A 64 8.31 5.91 12.31
CA SER A 64 8.69 6.79 13.42
C SER A 64 7.66 7.90 13.71
N ILE A 65 6.83 8.27 12.72
CA ILE A 65 5.83 9.34 12.80
C ILE A 65 4.44 8.79 13.21
N GLY A 66 4.30 7.47 13.33
CA GLY A 66 3.09 6.81 13.80
C GLY A 66 2.71 5.60 12.95
N ASP A 67 1.82 4.79 13.52
CA ASP A 67 1.32 3.59 12.87
C ASP A 67 0.26 3.92 11.83
N SER A 68 0.35 3.31 10.65
CA SER A 68 -0.62 3.47 9.57
C SER A 68 -1.02 2.14 8.93
N VAL A 69 -2.17 2.13 8.28
CA VAL A 69 -2.57 1.04 7.39
C VAL A 69 -2.83 1.60 6.01
N GLN A 70 -2.20 1.01 5.01
CA GLN A 70 -2.20 1.50 3.65
C GLN A 70 -2.89 0.51 2.73
N LYS A 71 -3.64 1.03 1.77
CA LYS A 71 -4.17 0.25 0.65
C LYS A 71 -3.85 0.98 -0.64
N GLU A 72 -3.27 0.26 -1.59
CA GLU A 72 -2.89 0.81 -2.88
C GLU A 72 -3.71 0.15 -3.99
N ILE A 73 -4.37 0.97 -4.80
CA ILE A 73 -5.18 0.51 -5.91
C ILE A 73 -4.79 1.21 -7.20
N THR A 74 -5.10 0.61 -8.33
CA THR A 74 -5.18 1.31 -9.61
C THR A 74 -6.55 1.04 -10.24
N THR A 75 -6.85 1.71 -11.34
CA THR A 75 -8.07 1.43 -12.11
C THR A 75 -7.73 0.75 -13.42
N LYS A 76 -8.69 0.03 -13.98
CA LYS A 76 -8.56 -0.59 -15.30
C LYS A 76 -8.15 0.42 -16.36
N LYS A 77 -8.75 1.62 -16.34
CA LYS A 77 -8.43 2.67 -17.30
C LYS A 77 -7.00 3.20 -17.12
N ASP A 78 -6.59 3.48 -15.89
CA ASP A 78 -5.25 4.00 -15.60
C ASP A 78 -4.16 2.97 -15.92
N TYR A 79 -4.41 1.69 -15.61
CA TYR A 79 -3.51 0.59 -15.95
C TYR A 79 -3.35 0.41 -17.46
N GLU A 80 -4.45 0.42 -18.23
CA GLU A 80 -4.37 0.33 -19.70
C GLU A 80 -3.63 1.53 -20.30
N ASN A 81 -3.92 2.76 -19.82
CA ASN A 81 -3.21 3.97 -20.24
C ASN A 81 -1.71 3.88 -19.93
N TRP A 82 -1.37 3.42 -18.73
CA TRP A 82 0.02 3.22 -18.33
C TRP A 82 0.73 2.21 -19.22
N LYS A 83 0.13 1.03 -19.48
CA LYS A 83 0.72 0.03 -20.39
C LYS A 83 0.98 0.60 -21.78
N GLN A 84 0.05 1.38 -22.32
CA GLN A 84 0.22 2.03 -23.61
C GLN A 84 1.38 3.04 -23.60
N LEU A 85 1.47 3.86 -22.54
CA LEU A 85 2.57 4.82 -22.38
C LEU A 85 3.93 4.12 -22.31
N VAL A 86 4.05 3.09 -21.47
CA VAL A 86 5.31 2.34 -21.29
C VAL A 86 5.71 1.61 -22.57
N SER A 87 4.75 0.95 -23.23
CA SER A 87 4.99 0.24 -24.49
C SER A 87 5.42 1.19 -25.61
N LYS A 88 4.81 2.38 -25.71
CA LYS A 88 5.15 3.40 -26.71
C LYS A 88 6.52 4.03 -26.45
N ARG A 89 6.80 4.37 -25.19
CA ARG A 89 8.06 5.04 -24.78
C ARG A 89 9.23 4.08 -24.63
N LYS A 90 8.96 2.77 -24.57
CA LYS A 90 9.95 1.74 -24.26
C LYS A 90 10.66 1.99 -22.92
N LYS A 91 9.96 2.66 -22.00
CA LYS A 91 10.44 3.08 -20.67
C LYS A 91 9.26 3.24 -19.72
N TYR A 92 9.51 2.91 -18.46
CA TYR A 92 8.64 3.24 -17.33
C TYR A 92 8.61 4.77 -17.09
N LEU A 93 7.64 5.24 -16.30
CA LEU A 93 7.47 6.65 -15.95
C LEU A 93 8.55 7.15 -14.98
N ASP A 94 9.14 6.25 -14.19
CA ASP A 94 10.37 6.50 -13.41
C ASP A 94 11.63 6.65 -14.28
N GLY A 95 11.53 6.41 -15.61
CA GLY A 95 12.62 6.51 -16.57
C GLY A 95 13.42 5.21 -16.77
N SER A 96 13.14 4.16 -16.01
CA SER A 96 13.78 2.85 -16.14
C SER A 96 13.33 2.13 -17.42
N SER A 97 14.19 1.25 -17.96
CA SER A 97 13.91 0.56 -19.23
C SER A 97 12.93 -0.60 -19.06
N TRP A 98 11.88 -0.65 -19.90
CA TRP A 98 10.84 -1.69 -19.84
C TRP A 98 11.33 -3.11 -20.20
N HIS A 99 12.36 -3.24 -21.03
CA HIS A 99 12.87 -4.52 -21.52
C HIS A 99 13.69 -5.31 -20.48
N LYS A 100 14.08 -4.69 -19.37
CA LYS A 100 14.92 -5.36 -18.35
C LYS A 100 14.15 -6.33 -17.46
N LYS A 101 12.82 -6.44 -17.58
CA LYS A 101 11.98 -7.24 -16.67
C LYS A 101 10.94 -8.06 -17.43
N LYS A 102 10.96 -9.39 -17.28
CA LYS A 102 9.85 -10.28 -17.70
C LYS A 102 8.60 -9.91 -16.91
N GLY A 103 7.44 -9.82 -17.57
CA GLY A 103 6.20 -9.36 -16.95
C GLY A 103 6.21 -7.86 -16.65
N TRP A 104 6.71 -7.06 -17.60
CA TRP A 104 6.77 -5.60 -17.49
C TRP A 104 5.39 -4.97 -17.31
N ASP A 105 4.37 -5.64 -17.82
CA ASP A 105 2.97 -5.25 -17.88
C ASP A 105 2.16 -5.75 -16.69
N LYS A 106 2.75 -6.43 -15.69
CA LYS A 106 1.99 -6.90 -14.53
C LYS A 106 1.39 -5.72 -13.74
N ILE A 107 0.24 -5.97 -13.12
CA ILE A 107 -0.49 -4.97 -12.35
C ILE A 107 0.30 -4.39 -11.18
N ASP A 108 1.13 -5.21 -10.51
CA ASP A 108 2.02 -4.81 -9.42
C ASP A 108 3.20 -3.93 -9.87
N LYS A 109 3.36 -3.75 -11.19
CA LYS A 109 4.32 -2.84 -11.80
C LYS A 109 3.69 -1.54 -12.27
N CYS A 110 2.37 -1.40 -12.20
CA CYS A 110 1.66 -0.19 -12.62
C CYS A 110 2.14 1.02 -11.81
N GLU A 111 2.63 2.06 -12.50
CA GLU A 111 3.18 3.25 -11.87
C GLU A 111 2.14 4.36 -11.67
N ILE A 112 0.88 4.10 -12.00
CA ILE A 112 -0.24 5.02 -11.76
C ILE A 112 -1.16 4.34 -10.74
N SER A 113 -1.18 4.84 -9.51
CA SER A 113 -1.96 4.26 -8.42
C SER A 113 -2.51 5.30 -7.45
N TYR A 114 -3.51 4.91 -6.68
CA TYR A 114 -4.16 5.69 -5.65
C TYR A 114 -3.87 5.03 -4.31
N LEU A 115 -3.26 5.78 -3.40
CA LEU A 115 -2.88 5.31 -2.07
C LEU A 115 -3.85 5.88 -1.03
N PHE A 116 -4.44 4.98 -0.24
CA PHE A 116 -5.32 5.29 0.87
C PHE A 116 -4.61 4.92 2.17
N VAL A 117 -4.27 5.93 2.97
CA VAL A 117 -3.52 5.76 4.22
C VAL A 117 -4.44 6.07 5.40
N TYR A 118 -4.80 5.03 6.15
CA TYR A 118 -5.48 5.16 7.42
C TYR A 118 -4.45 5.41 8.53
N ASP A 119 -4.52 6.60 9.11
CA ASP A 119 -3.71 6.99 10.25
C ASP A 119 -4.34 6.44 11.54
N THR A 120 -3.64 5.54 12.23
CA THR A 120 -4.23 4.81 13.36
C THR A 120 -4.43 5.67 14.60
N HIS A 121 -3.75 6.83 14.70
CA HIS A 121 -3.88 7.77 15.80
C HIS A 121 -5.05 8.73 15.59
N THR A 122 -5.09 9.39 14.43
CA THR A 122 -6.14 10.36 14.10
C THR A 122 -7.42 9.70 13.60
N LYS A 123 -7.37 8.40 13.25
CA LYS A 123 -8.47 7.61 12.70
C LYS A 123 -9.00 8.16 11.36
N LYS A 124 -8.18 8.94 10.65
CA LYS A 124 -8.52 9.56 9.35
C LYS A 124 -7.85 8.83 8.20
N VAL A 125 -8.51 8.87 7.03
CA VAL A 125 -7.93 8.36 5.78
C VAL A 125 -7.41 9.53 4.95
N ARG A 126 -6.10 9.54 4.70
CA ARG A 126 -5.45 10.40 3.72
C ARG A 126 -5.40 9.70 2.37
N LYS A 127 -5.44 10.49 1.30
CA LYS A 127 -5.57 10.00 -0.09
C LYS A 127 -4.46 10.64 -0.92
N TYR A 128 -3.76 9.84 -1.69
CA TYR A 128 -2.66 10.32 -2.52
C TYR A 128 -2.75 9.74 -3.93
N TYR A 129 -2.36 10.56 -4.90
CA TYR A 129 -2.07 10.13 -6.26
C TYR A 129 -0.60 9.77 -6.32
N ILE A 130 -0.28 8.52 -6.69
CA ILE A 130 1.07 7.99 -6.73
C ILE A 130 1.46 7.77 -8.19
N LEU A 131 2.52 8.46 -8.62
CA LEU A 131 3.14 8.29 -9.92
C LEU A 131 4.58 7.81 -9.73
N ALA A 132 4.91 6.63 -10.27
CA ALA A 132 6.26 6.07 -10.16
C ALA A 132 6.76 6.03 -8.69
N GLY A 133 5.90 5.60 -7.77
CA GLY A 133 6.20 5.50 -6.34
C GLY A 133 6.19 6.83 -5.56
N ASN A 134 5.90 7.97 -6.19
CA ASN A 134 5.93 9.27 -5.55
C ASN A 134 4.56 9.94 -5.55
N SER A 135 4.20 10.61 -4.45
CA SER A 135 3.02 11.47 -4.43
C SER A 135 3.16 12.62 -5.43
N VAL A 136 2.09 12.97 -6.12
CA VAL A 136 2.13 14.04 -7.14
C VAL A 136 1.23 15.23 -6.84
N ASP A 137 1.59 16.36 -7.45
CA ASP A 137 0.80 17.60 -7.45
C ASP A 137 -0.45 17.53 -8.34
N ASP A 138 -1.27 18.58 -8.29
CA ASP A 138 -2.51 18.69 -9.06
C ASP A 138 -2.28 18.69 -10.58
N LYS A 139 -1.14 19.22 -11.05
CA LYS A 139 -0.82 19.26 -12.49
C LYS A 139 -0.60 17.84 -13.03
N LYS A 140 0.23 17.05 -12.36
CA LYS A 140 0.47 15.64 -12.73
C LYS A 140 -0.77 14.78 -12.50
N ASN A 141 -1.52 15.02 -11.43
CA ASN A 141 -2.83 14.40 -11.23
C ASN A 141 -3.72 14.60 -12.46
N LYS A 142 -3.83 15.85 -12.95
CA LYS A 142 -4.64 16.19 -14.13
C LYS A 142 -4.20 15.50 -15.40
N GLN A 143 -2.90 15.29 -15.56
CA GLN A 143 -2.30 14.72 -16.75
C GLN A 143 -2.43 13.18 -16.82
N TYR A 144 -2.28 12.48 -15.69
CA TYR A 144 -2.08 11.02 -15.69
C TYR A 144 -3.26 10.22 -15.15
N PHE A 145 -4.09 10.80 -14.29
CA PHE A 145 -5.11 10.06 -13.55
C PHE A 145 -6.50 10.28 -14.13
N SER A 146 -7.20 9.16 -14.33
CA SER A 146 -8.55 9.15 -14.89
C SER A 146 -9.63 9.56 -13.88
N TYR A 147 -9.36 9.42 -12.59
CA TYR A 147 -10.32 9.68 -11.52
C TYR A 147 -9.80 10.73 -10.54
N ARG A 148 -10.74 11.45 -9.91
CA ARG A 148 -10.45 12.42 -8.86
C ARG A 148 -10.90 11.87 -7.50
N LEU A 149 -9.96 11.82 -6.57
CA LEU A 149 -10.20 11.58 -5.16
C LEU A 149 -10.89 12.84 -4.59
N ASN A 150 -12.14 12.70 -4.11
CA ASN A 150 -12.86 13.74 -3.34
C ASN A 150 -12.50 13.57 -1.88
#